data_AF-A0AAP2GIU0-F1
#
_entry.id   AF-A0AAP2GIU0-F1
#
_cell.length_a   1.000
_cell.length_b   1.000
_cell.length_c   1.000
_cell.angle_alpha   90.00
_cell.angle_beta   90.00
_cell.angle_gamma   90.00
#
_symmetry.space_group_name_H-M   'P 1'
#
loop_
_entity.id
_entity.type
_entity.pdbx_description
1 polymer ?
#
loop_
_entity_poly.entity_id
_entity_poly.type
_entity_poly.pdbx_seq_one_letter_code
_entity_poly.pdbx_strand_id
1 'polypeptide(L)'
;MMRIFKRFVLLLIFTVLAYGCHAQQETSLKTLVLYDPLFWRHELRLDSHQSRKITDINREYYARLMAAVSEMPGDRTALQLTVARCLLNRSQSIWETFNAKQRRKWRKIWRDRFRTSDPMASNHQSKAARQSVGSIMTL
;
A
#
# COMPACT_ATOMS: atom_id res chain seq x y z
N MET A 1 26.04 -4.71 -41.42
CA MET A 1 24.66 -4.88 -40.90
C MET A 1 24.58 -5.65 -39.56
N MET A 2 25.26 -6.78 -39.35
CA MET A 2 25.16 -7.56 -38.08
C MET A 2 25.51 -6.79 -36.78
N ARG A 3 26.44 -5.82 -36.83
CA ARG A 3 26.83 -5.03 -35.64
C ARG A 3 25.75 -4.04 -35.17
N ILE A 4 24.95 -3.54 -36.11
CA ILE A 4 23.85 -2.60 -35.82
C ILE A 4 22.66 -3.39 -35.25
N PHE A 5 22.33 -4.55 -35.84
CA PHE A 5 21.29 -5.44 -35.33
C PHE A 5 21.53 -5.89 -33.89
N LYS A 6 22.78 -6.24 -33.54
CA LYS A 6 23.16 -6.59 -32.15
C LYS A 6 22.92 -5.44 -31.15
N ARG A 7 23.15 -4.19 -31.56
CA ARG A 7 22.91 -3.00 -30.72
C ARG A 7 21.43 -2.76 -30.47
N PHE A 8 20.59 -2.98 -31.50
CA PHE A 8 19.14 -2.90 -31.35
C PHE A 8 18.58 -3.99 -30.42
N VAL A 9 19.07 -5.23 -30.52
CA VAL A 9 18.68 -6.30 -29.61
C VAL A 9 19.07 -5.99 -28.16
N LEU A 10 20.27 -5.45 -27.93
CA LEU A 10 20.70 -5.02 -26.60
C LEU A 10 19.84 -3.88 -26.03
N LEU A 11 19.49 -2.89 -26.84
CA LEU A 11 18.58 -1.80 -26.45
C LEU A 11 17.17 -2.31 -26.12
N LEU A 12 16.67 -3.29 -26.88
CA LEU A 12 15.37 -3.93 -26.63
C LEU A 12 15.37 -4.69 -25.28
N ILE A 13 16.44 -5.42 -24.99
CA ILE A 13 16.58 -6.13 -23.70
C ILE A 13 16.63 -5.13 -22.53
N PHE A 14 17.37 -4.03 -22.69
CA PHE A 14 17.44 -2.98 -21.66
C PHE A 14 16.09 -2.31 -21.40
N THR A 15 15.31 -2.05 -22.45
CA THR A 15 13.97 -1.48 -22.30
C THR A 15 13.01 -2.45 -21.61
N VAL A 16 13.01 -3.73 -21.97
CA VAL A 16 12.16 -4.73 -21.30
C VAL A 16 12.51 -4.88 -19.81
N LEU A 17 13.80 -4.88 -19.46
CA LEU A 17 14.25 -4.94 -18.07
C LEU A 17 13.84 -3.71 -17.25
N ALA A 18 13.93 -2.51 -17.85
CA ALA A 18 13.51 -1.27 -17.19
C ALA A 18 12.00 -1.25 -16.90
N TYR A 19 11.16 -1.72 -17.83
CA TYR A 19 9.71 -1.82 -17.63
C TYR A 19 9.33 -2.82 -16.52
N GLY A 20 10.04 -3.95 -16.42
CA GLY A 20 9.80 -4.95 -15.38
C GLY A 20 10.04 -4.41 -13.96
N CYS A 21 11.06 -3.56 -13.78
CA CYS A 21 11.42 -3.00 -12.48
C CYS A 21 10.36 -1.99 -11.96
N HIS A 22 9.83 -1.13 -12.85
CA HIS A 22 8.81 -0.15 -12.47
C HIS A 22 7.45 -0.75 -12.11
N ALA A 23 7.04 -1.85 -12.76
CA ALA A 23 5.76 -2.50 -12.47
C ALA A 23 5.70 -3.12 -11.07
N GLN A 24 6.84 -3.56 -10.52
CA GLN A 24 6.92 -4.15 -9.19
C GLN A 24 6.70 -3.12 -8.08
N GLN A 25 7.12 -1.87 -8.29
CA GLN A 25 7.08 -0.82 -7.27
C GLN A 25 5.67 -0.21 -7.08
N GLU A 26 4.88 -0.04 -8.16
CA GLU A 26 3.50 0.43 -8.03
C GLU A 26 2.56 -0.61 -7.38
N THR A 27 2.84 -1.89 -7.60
CA THR A 27 2.03 -2.99 -7.04
C THR A 27 2.19 -3.08 -5.53
N SER A 28 3.39 -2.77 -5.03
CA SER A 28 3.73 -2.72 -3.60
C SER A 28 2.87 -1.70 -2.83
N LEU A 29 2.68 -0.48 -3.36
CA LEU A 29 1.89 0.54 -2.68
C LEU A 29 0.38 0.24 -2.67
N LYS A 30 -0.15 -0.39 -3.74
CA LYS A 30 -1.57 -0.79 -3.81
C LYS A 30 -1.93 -1.94 -2.87
N THR A 31 -0.94 -2.68 -2.40
CA THR A 31 -1.09 -3.83 -1.50
C THR A 31 -0.64 -3.54 -0.08
N LEU A 32 -0.27 -2.28 0.21
CA LEU A 32 0.19 -1.87 1.52
C LEU A 32 -0.93 -1.92 2.58
N VAL A 33 -0.74 -2.78 3.57
CA VAL A 33 -1.60 -2.97 4.75
C VAL A 33 -0.89 -2.30 5.93
N LEU A 34 -1.18 -1.02 6.13
CA LEU A 34 -0.54 -0.23 7.19
C LEU A 34 -1.02 -0.66 8.58
N TYR A 35 -2.34 -0.68 8.78
CA TYR A 35 -2.96 -1.01 10.07
C TYR A 35 -3.18 -2.51 10.27
N ASP A 36 -3.39 -2.93 11.52
CA ASP A 36 -3.73 -4.33 11.84
C ASP A 36 -5.17 -4.68 11.38
N PRO A 37 -5.34 -5.65 10.47
CA PRO A 37 -6.68 -6.06 10.03
C PRO A 37 -7.54 -6.71 11.09
N LEU A 38 -6.96 -7.18 12.19
CA LEU A 38 -7.71 -7.77 13.29
C LEU A 38 -8.69 -6.77 13.91
N PHE A 39 -8.40 -5.47 13.83
CA PHE A 39 -9.34 -4.42 14.24
C PHE A 39 -10.66 -4.45 13.44
N TRP A 40 -10.58 -4.82 12.16
CA TRP A 40 -11.74 -4.95 11.27
C TRP A 40 -12.13 -6.40 11.01
N ARG A 41 -11.81 -7.32 11.93
CA ARG A 41 -12.06 -8.76 11.77
C ARG A 41 -13.49 -9.07 11.34
N HIS A 42 -14.48 -8.43 11.97
CA HIS A 42 -15.90 -8.62 11.67
C HIS A 42 -16.29 -8.06 10.29
N GLU A 43 -15.78 -6.88 9.93
CA GLU A 43 -16.07 -6.21 8.66
C GLU A 43 -15.44 -6.94 7.45
N LEU A 44 -14.25 -7.51 7.66
CA LEU A 44 -13.52 -8.34 6.71
C LEU A 44 -14.00 -9.80 6.73
N ARG A 45 -14.78 -10.19 7.74
CA ARG A 45 -15.23 -11.57 7.97
C ARG A 45 -14.05 -12.56 7.93
N LEU A 46 -13.00 -12.25 8.71
CA LEU A 46 -11.85 -13.15 8.82
C LEU A 46 -12.25 -14.37 9.64
N ASP A 47 -11.98 -15.56 9.10
CA ASP A 47 -12.20 -16.80 9.83
C ASP A 47 -11.15 -17.01 10.94
N SER A 48 -11.30 -18.07 11.74
CA SER A 48 -10.39 -18.35 12.86
C SER A 48 -8.97 -18.71 12.40
N HIS A 49 -8.80 -19.28 11.21
CA HIS A 49 -7.50 -19.62 10.65
C HIS A 49 -6.77 -18.37 10.16
N GLN A 50 -7.44 -17.53 9.37
CA GLN A 50 -6.93 -16.23 8.92
C GLN A 50 -6.56 -15.32 10.09
N SER A 51 -7.41 -15.27 11.12
CA SER A 51 -7.16 -14.43 12.31
C SER A 51 -5.91 -14.89 13.07
N ARG A 52 -5.73 -16.21 13.25
CA ARG A 52 -4.51 -16.76 13.87
C ARG A 52 -3.27 -16.45 13.03
N LYS A 53 -3.33 -16.72 11.73
CA LYS A 53 -2.22 -16.43 10.80
C LYS A 53 -1.80 -14.97 10.82
N ILE A 54 -2.76 -14.03 10.82
CA ILE A 54 -2.46 -12.59 10.90
C ILE A 54 -1.84 -12.22 12.25
N THR A 55 -2.30 -12.85 13.34
CA THR A 55 -1.71 -12.67 14.68
C THR A 55 -0.23 -13.10 14.69
N ASP A 56 0.07 -14.26 14.11
CA ASP A 56 1.44 -14.77 14.02
C ASP A 56 2.35 -13.85 13.18
N ILE A 57 1.84 -13.38 12.02
CA ILE A 57 2.55 -12.41 11.17
C ILE A 57 2.84 -11.11 11.94
N ASN A 58 1.86 -10.59 12.68
CA ASN A 58 2.05 -9.37 13.48
C ASN A 58 3.07 -9.59 14.60
N ARG A 59 2.99 -10.72 15.32
CA ARG A 59 3.95 -11.07 16.38
C ARG A 59 5.38 -11.11 15.84
N GLU A 60 5.59 -11.78 14.72
CA GLU A 60 6.91 -11.87 14.09
C GLU A 60 7.42 -10.49 13.65
N TYR A 61 6.56 -9.67 13.05
CA TYR A 61 6.91 -8.29 12.69
C TYR A 61 7.38 -7.47 13.88
N TYR A 62 6.66 -7.48 15.00
CA TYR A 62 7.06 -6.73 16.19
C TYR A 62 8.35 -7.25 16.79
N ALA A 63 8.56 -8.58 16.81
CA ALA A 63 9.82 -9.15 17.28
C ALA A 63 11.01 -8.67 16.44
N ARG A 64 10.88 -8.67 15.10
CA ARG A 64 11.92 -8.17 14.18
C ARG A 64 12.17 -6.67 14.34
N LEU A 65 11.13 -5.87 14.57
CA LEU A 65 11.29 -4.44 14.85
C LEU A 65 12.09 -4.19 16.13
N MET A 66 11.77 -4.91 17.21
CA MET A 66 12.47 -4.76 18.49
C MET A 66 13.94 -5.19 18.38
N ALA A 67 14.21 -6.28 17.64
CA ALA A 67 15.58 -6.70 17.33
C ALA A 67 16.34 -5.62 16.55
N ALA A 68 15.76 -5.07 15.48
CA ALA A 68 16.40 -4.04 14.66
C ALA A 68 16.77 -2.77 15.46
N VAL A 69 15.89 -2.33 16.37
CA VAL A 69 16.17 -1.20 17.27
C VAL A 69 17.33 -1.50 18.21
N SER A 70 17.44 -2.75 18.68
CA SER A 70 18.48 -3.17 19.63
C SER A 70 19.84 -3.39 18.95
N GLU A 71 19.85 -3.91 17.73
CA GLU A 71 21.06 -4.25 16.97
C GLU A 71 21.71 -3.04 16.27
N MET A 72 20.95 -1.97 16.01
CA MET A 72 21.41 -0.80 15.27
C MET A 72 21.31 0.50 16.09
N PRO A 73 21.91 0.57 17.31
CA PRO A 73 21.87 1.79 18.10
C PRO A 73 22.64 2.91 17.39
N GLY A 74 21.93 3.98 17.01
CA GLY A 74 22.52 5.21 16.45
C GLY A 74 22.55 5.30 14.93
N ASP A 75 22.41 4.19 14.18
CA ASP A 75 22.29 4.24 12.71
C ASP A 75 20.82 4.39 12.29
N ARG A 76 20.38 5.64 12.24
CA ARG A 76 19.00 6.00 11.88
C ARG A 76 18.64 5.57 10.46
N THR A 77 19.58 5.63 9.52
CA THR A 77 19.31 5.34 8.11
C THR A 77 19.13 3.84 7.91
N ALA A 78 20.03 3.02 8.46
CA ALA A 78 19.91 1.57 8.40
C ALA A 78 18.66 1.08 9.13
N LEU A 79 18.32 1.68 10.27
CA LEU A 79 17.10 1.37 11.01
C LEU A 79 15.86 1.68 10.18
N GLN A 80 15.77 2.86 9.56
CA GLN A 80 14.63 3.24 8.71
C GLN A 80 14.43 2.27 7.54
N LEU A 81 15.51 1.89 6.84
CA LEU A 81 15.46 0.91 5.75
C LEU A 81 14.98 -0.46 6.23
N THR A 82 15.45 -0.90 7.40
CA THR A 82 15.05 -2.17 8.01
C THR A 82 13.58 -2.16 8.42
N VAL A 83 13.11 -1.08 9.04
CA VAL A 83 11.70 -0.90 9.42
C VAL A 83 10.79 -0.90 8.18
N ALA A 84 11.18 -0.16 7.12
CA ALA A 84 10.42 -0.13 5.87
C ALA A 84 10.32 -1.52 5.23
N ARG A 85 11.42 -2.28 5.20
CA ARG A 85 11.43 -3.66 4.70
C ARG A 85 10.55 -4.58 5.54
N CYS A 86 10.63 -4.49 6.87
CA CYS A 86 9.79 -5.28 7.76
C CYS A 86 8.30 -4.99 7.54
N LEU A 87 7.93 -3.70 7.36
CA LEU A 87 6.55 -3.30 7.10
C LEU A 87 6.05 -3.85 5.75
N LEU A 88 6.85 -3.76 4.69
CA LEU A 88 6.50 -4.30 3.38
C LEU A 88 6.28 -5.81 3.45
N ASN A 89 7.17 -6.55 4.11
CA ASN A 89 7.06 -8.00 4.24
C ASN A 89 5.82 -8.41 5.04
N ARG A 90 5.56 -7.73 6.16
CA ARG A 90 4.33 -7.92 6.95
C ARG A 90 3.10 -7.69 6.10
N SER A 91 3.07 -6.55 5.42
CA SER A 91 1.96 -6.12 4.58
C SER A 91 1.63 -7.16 3.51
N GLN A 92 2.64 -7.61 2.77
CA GLN A 92 2.48 -8.62 1.73
C GLN A 92 1.92 -9.93 2.29
N SER A 93 2.47 -10.41 3.41
CA SER A 93 2.04 -11.66 4.05
C SER A 93 0.57 -11.61 4.51
N ILE A 94 0.15 -10.45 5.05
CA ILE A 94 -1.25 -10.22 5.41
C ILE A 94 -2.13 -10.16 4.16
N TRP A 95 -1.69 -9.42 3.14
CA TRP A 95 -2.42 -9.28 1.89
C TRP A 95 -2.68 -10.63 1.20
N GLU A 96 -1.70 -11.52 1.23
CA GLU A 96 -1.80 -12.89 0.73
C GLU A 96 -2.76 -13.76 1.55
N THR A 97 -2.90 -13.48 2.84
CA THR A 97 -3.86 -14.17 3.72
C THR A 97 -5.32 -13.83 3.38
N PHE A 98 -5.57 -12.65 2.78
CA PHE A 98 -6.89 -12.28 2.31
C PHE A 98 -7.27 -12.97 1.01
N ASN A 99 -8.55 -13.36 0.91
CA ASN A 99 -9.16 -13.72 -0.37
C ASN A 99 -9.51 -12.46 -1.21
N ALA A 100 -9.88 -12.66 -2.48
CA ALA A 100 -10.17 -11.56 -3.41
C ALA A 100 -11.32 -10.63 -2.95
N LYS A 101 -12.32 -11.15 -2.23
CA LYS A 101 -13.42 -10.34 -1.69
C LYS A 101 -12.94 -9.48 -0.51
N GLN A 102 -12.13 -10.05 0.37
CA GLN A 102 -11.51 -9.36 1.50
C GLN A 102 -10.56 -8.26 1.04
N ARG A 103 -9.70 -8.52 0.04
CA ARG A 103 -8.82 -7.48 -0.56
C ARG A 103 -9.60 -6.30 -1.15
N ARG A 104 -10.75 -6.55 -1.77
CA ARG A 104 -11.65 -5.49 -2.25
C ARG A 104 -12.27 -4.71 -1.08
N LYS A 105 -12.73 -5.41 -0.04
CA LYS A 105 -13.30 -4.80 1.17
C LYS A 105 -12.27 -3.97 1.93
N TRP A 106 -11.04 -4.46 2.08
CA TRP A 106 -9.91 -3.74 2.66
C TRP A 106 -9.67 -2.41 1.94
N ARG A 107 -9.54 -2.44 0.61
CA ARG A 107 -9.36 -1.22 -0.19
C ARG A 107 -10.51 -0.23 -0.03
N LYS A 108 -11.74 -0.72 0.14
CA LYS A 108 -12.89 0.13 0.42
C LYS A 108 -12.80 0.77 1.81
N ILE A 109 -12.55 -0.02 2.86
CA ILE A 109 -12.35 0.49 4.23
C ILE A 109 -11.25 1.56 4.24
N TRP A 110 -10.15 1.30 3.55
CA TRP A 110 -9.04 2.24 3.45
C TRP A 110 -9.46 3.55 2.78
N ARG A 111 -10.10 3.46 1.61
CA ARG A 111 -10.59 4.63 0.86
C ARG A 111 -11.58 5.45 1.68
N ASP A 112 -12.55 4.79 2.30
CA ASP A 112 -13.66 5.47 2.97
C ASP A 112 -13.19 6.17 4.26
N ARG A 113 -12.20 5.60 4.97
CA ARG A 113 -11.73 6.10 6.27
C ARG A 113 -10.52 7.02 6.19
N PHE A 114 -9.66 6.88 5.19
CA PHE A 114 -8.38 7.59 5.14
C PHE A 114 -8.20 8.48 3.90
N ARG A 115 -9.14 8.49 2.95
CA ARG A 115 -9.12 9.46 1.83
C ARG A 115 -9.83 10.78 2.15
N THR A 116 -10.68 10.81 3.17
CA THR A 116 -11.32 12.05 3.66
C THR A 116 -10.38 12.92 4.52
N SER A 117 -9.28 12.35 4.99
CA SER A 117 -8.19 13.05 5.69
C SER A 117 -7.10 13.61 4.76
N ASP A 118 -7.32 13.56 3.44
CA ASP A 118 -6.42 14.14 2.45
C ASP A 118 -6.83 15.61 2.20
N PRO A 119 -6.12 16.63 2.72
CA PRO A 119 -6.54 18.03 2.63
C PRO A 119 -6.63 18.55 1.17
N MET A 120 -6.10 17.79 0.20
CA MET A 120 -6.17 18.09 -1.23
C MET A 120 -7.43 17.54 -1.92
N ALA A 121 -8.18 16.61 -1.32
CA ALA A 121 -9.39 16.04 -1.91
C ALA A 121 -10.65 16.90 -1.72
N SER A 122 -10.61 17.89 -0.82
CA SER A 122 -11.73 18.79 -0.49
C SER A 122 -12.05 19.82 -1.59
N ASN A 123 -11.14 20.02 -2.55
CA ASN A 123 -11.28 21.09 -3.55
C ASN A 123 -12.28 20.81 -4.69
N HIS A 124 -12.78 19.57 -4.81
CA HIS A 124 -13.78 19.23 -5.84
C HIS A 124 -15.23 19.22 -5.36
N GLN A 125 -15.49 19.21 -4.04
CA GLN A 125 -16.87 19.23 -3.52
C GLN A 125 -17.41 20.65 -3.27
N SER A 126 -16.55 21.67 -3.12
CA SER A 126 -17.00 23.05 -2.91
C SER A 126 -17.50 23.76 -4.18
N LYS A 127 -17.26 23.23 -5.39
CA LYS A 127 -17.78 23.82 -6.63
C LYS A 127 -19.24 23.43 -6.94
N ALA A 128 -19.70 22.25 -6.49
CA ALA A 128 -21.10 21.85 -6.69
C ALA A 128 -22.07 22.60 -5.74
N ALA A 129 -21.62 22.95 -4.53
CA ALA A 129 -22.45 23.69 -3.57
C ALA A 129 -22.58 25.20 -3.87
N ARG A 130 -21.73 25.76 -4.74
CA ARG A 130 -21.82 27.19 -5.14
C ARG A 130 -22.73 27.44 -6.34
N GLN A 131 -23.19 26.41 -7.04
CA GLN A 131 -24.12 26.58 -8.18
C GLN A 131 -25.60 26.45 -7.82
N SER A 132 -25.97 26.00 -6.62
CA SER A 132 -27.39 25.92 -6.21
C SER A 132 -27.88 27.10 -5.36
N VAL A 133 -27.02 28.07 -5.03
CA VAL A 133 -27.38 29.25 -4.18
C VAL A 133 -27.56 30.52 -5.01
N GLY A 134 -27.24 30.50 -6.31
CA GLY A 134 -27.33 31.66 -7.21
C GLY A 134 -28.69 31.89 -7.87
N SER A 135 -29.76 31.20 -7.46
CA SER A 135 -31.07 31.28 -8.15
C SER A 135 -32.24 31.71 -7.28
N ILE A 136 -32.00 32.29 -6.11
CA ILE A 136 -33.05 32.89 -5.27
C ILE A 136 -32.61 34.30 -4.85
N MET A 137 -32.63 35.24 -5.80
CA MET A 137 -32.73 36.68 -5.50
C MET A 137 -33.07 37.43 -6.80
N THR A 138 -34.31 37.25 -7.26
CA THR A 138 -35.01 38.21 -8.11
C THR A 138 -36.48 38.20 -7.72
N LEU A 139 -36.81 39.07 -6.76
CA LEU A 139 -38.09 39.77 -6.64
C LEU A 139 -37.75 41.19 -6.18
#